data_AF-A0A7S2HLI2-F1
#
_entry.id   AF-A0A7S2HLI2-F1
#
_cell.length_a   1.000
_cell.length_b   1.000
_cell.length_c   1.000
_cell.angle_alpha   90.00
_cell.angle_beta   90.00
_cell.angle_gamma   90.00
#
_symmetry.space_group_name_H-M   'P 1'
#
loop_
_entity.id
_entity.type
_entity.pdbx_description
1 polymer ?
#
loop_
_entity_poly.entity_id
_entity_poly.type
_entity_poly.pdbx_seq_one_letter_code
_entity_poly.pdbx_strand_id
1 'polypeptide(L)'
;MRAALSSRAASEEQQPTAISRTGKMPKEPPPPPPPPRPDPARLQVRCVSWKCMDFQIDARLGEYQIAHLEQIINSRHGDPIDNLTLYSGPPSAATKLTAGSTDSIGSLGVTSIFYDYYPPLDPFHNRPTGGEVFATNPLITLQTFENLDAPVIETDKLVWSKTAEHDPFTAKRLKAEAAAAEAEAKAKAEEEARIKAEEEAALQAERDARKKRAEEKAAK
;
A
#
# COMPACT_ATOMS: atom_id res chain seq x y z
N MET A 1 7.86 -62.30 -70.41
CA MET A 1 6.77 -61.60 -69.70
C MET A 1 6.75 -60.15 -70.17
N ARG A 2 5.59 -59.68 -70.69
CA ARG A 2 5.10 -58.28 -70.90
C ARG A 2 6.01 -57.30 -71.69
N ALA A 3 5.67 -56.88 -72.92
CA ALA A 3 4.67 -55.83 -73.30
C ALA A 3 5.01 -54.45 -72.68
N ALA A 4 5.02 -53.29 -73.36
CA ALA A 4 4.65 -52.85 -74.70
C ALA A 4 5.13 -51.39 -74.94
N LEU A 5 5.23 -51.01 -76.22
CA LEU A 5 4.78 -49.76 -76.89
C LEU A 5 5.09 -48.33 -76.36
N SER A 6 5.31 -47.46 -77.37
CA SER A 6 4.89 -46.04 -77.49
C SER A 6 5.92 -44.98 -77.07
N SER A 7 6.59 -44.29 -78.01
CA SER A 7 6.22 -43.02 -78.70
C SER A 7 6.19 -41.82 -77.72
N ARG A 8 6.61 -40.57 -78.01
CA ARG A 8 6.77 -39.76 -79.23
C ARG A 8 7.34 -38.38 -78.81
N ALA A 9 7.86 -37.61 -79.79
CA ALA A 9 8.02 -36.15 -79.87
C ALA A 9 9.09 -35.50 -78.95
N ALA A 10 10.12 -34.83 -79.47
CA ALA A 10 10.17 -33.66 -80.36
C ALA A 10 9.78 -32.34 -79.66
N SER A 11 10.54 -31.30 -80.04
CA SER A 11 10.45 -29.88 -79.66
C SER A 11 11.14 -29.49 -78.36
N GLU A 12 11.72 -28.30 -78.23
CA GLU A 12 12.27 -27.29 -79.12
C GLU A 12 12.89 -26.31 -78.12
N GLU A 13 14.18 -26.05 -78.27
CA GLU A 13 14.94 -25.15 -77.42
C GLU A 13 14.41 -23.72 -77.61
N GLN A 14 13.59 -23.24 -76.68
CA GLN A 14 13.21 -21.84 -76.58
C GLN A 14 13.70 -21.28 -75.24
N GLN A 15 14.79 -20.52 -75.35
CA GLN A 15 15.29 -19.62 -74.31
C GLN A 15 14.19 -18.66 -73.85
N PRO A 16 13.97 -18.47 -72.54
CA PRO A 16 13.32 -17.26 -72.08
C PRO A 16 14.37 -16.14 -71.97
N THR A 17 14.16 -15.16 -72.84
CA THR A 17 14.64 -13.78 -72.77
C THR A 17 14.68 -13.22 -71.35
N ALA A 18 15.79 -12.53 -71.06
CA ALA A 18 15.97 -11.67 -69.90
C ALA A 18 14.80 -10.71 -69.71
N ILE A 19 14.15 -10.78 -68.54
CA ILE A 19 13.20 -9.77 -68.09
C ILE A 19 13.78 -9.16 -66.81
N SER A 20 14.39 -7.98 -66.96
CA SER A 20 14.73 -7.10 -65.85
C SER A 20 13.46 -6.79 -65.03
N ARG A 21 13.33 -7.40 -63.86
CA ARG A 21 12.37 -6.98 -62.84
C ARG A 21 13.12 -6.25 -61.73
N THR A 22 13.32 -4.94 -61.91
CA THR A 22 13.59 -4.02 -60.80
C THR A 22 12.28 -3.81 -60.03
N GLY A 23 11.85 -4.84 -59.30
CA GLY A 23 10.76 -4.74 -58.35
C GLY A 23 11.26 -4.06 -57.09
N LYS A 24 11.08 -2.74 -56.98
CA LYS A 24 11.01 -2.09 -55.66
C LYS A 24 9.83 -2.75 -54.95
N MET A 25 10.11 -3.69 -54.03
CA MET A 25 9.09 -4.16 -53.10
C MET A 25 8.52 -2.93 -52.40
N PRO A 26 7.18 -2.76 -52.35
CA PRO A 26 6.60 -1.72 -51.53
C PRO A 26 7.08 -1.96 -50.10
N LYS A 27 7.85 -1.00 -49.55
CA LYS A 27 8.15 -1.01 -48.13
C LYS A 27 6.81 -1.00 -47.42
N GLU A 28 6.51 -2.09 -46.73
CA GLU A 28 5.35 -2.19 -45.85
C GLU A 28 5.34 -0.91 -44.99
N PRO A 29 4.21 -0.18 -44.92
CA PRO A 29 4.15 1.01 -44.10
C PRO A 29 4.62 0.63 -42.70
N PRO A 30 5.45 1.47 -42.05
CA PRO A 30 5.92 1.17 -40.71
C PRO A 30 4.70 0.80 -39.86
N PRO A 31 4.78 -0.28 -39.07
CA PRO A 31 3.64 -0.73 -38.27
C PRO A 31 3.11 0.48 -37.51
N PRO A 32 1.78 0.66 -37.46
CA PRO A 32 1.19 1.78 -36.76
C PRO A 32 1.80 1.82 -35.35
N PRO A 33 2.12 3.01 -34.83
CA PRO A 33 2.67 3.12 -33.49
C PRO A 33 1.78 2.33 -32.53
N PRO A 34 2.36 1.52 -31.63
CA PRO A 34 1.57 0.75 -30.69
C PRO A 34 0.61 1.69 -29.95
N PRO A 35 -0.62 1.25 -29.65
CA PRO A 35 -1.59 2.09 -28.97
C PRO A 35 -0.97 2.69 -27.71
N PRO A 36 -1.27 3.97 -27.39
CA PRO A 36 -0.75 4.59 -26.18
C PRO A 36 -1.12 3.74 -24.97
N ARG A 37 -0.12 3.42 -24.14
CA ARG A 37 -0.34 2.58 -22.98
C ARG A 37 -1.29 3.27 -22.00
N PRO A 38 -2.20 2.52 -21.36
CA PRO A 38 -3.07 3.08 -20.34
C PRO A 38 -2.24 3.62 -19.17
N ASP A 39 -2.72 4.70 -18.58
CA ASP A 39 -2.12 5.31 -17.40
C ASP A 39 -2.20 4.34 -16.20
N PRO A 40 -1.21 4.37 -15.29
CA PRO A 40 -1.30 3.61 -14.05
C PRO A 40 -2.54 4.04 -13.26
N ALA A 41 -3.19 3.04 -12.64
CA ALA A 41 -4.37 3.24 -11.84
C ALA A 41 -4.06 2.90 -10.39
N ARG A 42 -4.76 3.60 -9.49
CA ARG A 42 -4.61 3.40 -8.05
C ARG A 42 -5.61 2.37 -7.54
N LEU A 43 -5.11 1.24 -7.08
CA LEU A 43 -5.89 0.20 -6.41
C LEU A 43 -5.76 0.33 -4.90
N GLN A 44 -6.88 0.31 -4.18
CA GLN A 44 -6.88 0.20 -2.73
C GLN A 44 -6.94 -1.27 -2.32
N VAL A 45 -6.00 -1.71 -1.49
CA VAL A 45 -5.97 -3.05 -0.90
C VAL A 45 -6.28 -2.91 0.58
N ARG A 46 -7.40 -3.49 1.00
CA ARG A 46 -7.94 -3.30 2.35
C ARG A 46 -7.96 -4.60 3.12
N CYS A 47 -7.46 -4.58 4.35
CA CYS A 47 -7.60 -5.72 5.23
C CYS A 47 -8.96 -5.69 5.91
N VAL A 48 -9.70 -6.80 5.86
CA VAL A 48 -11.03 -6.91 6.49
C VAL A 48 -10.94 -6.70 8.01
N SER A 49 -9.94 -7.33 8.62
CA SER A 49 -9.80 -7.38 10.08
C SER A 49 -8.97 -6.23 10.66
N TRP A 50 -8.09 -5.60 9.86
CA TRP A 50 -7.07 -4.67 10.36
C TRP A 50 -6.90 -3.44 9.46
N LYS A 51 -7.64 -2.35 9.71
CA LYS A 51 -7.54 -1.11 8.91
C LYS A 51 -6.12 -0.51 8.85
N CYS A 52 -5.29 -0.74 9.86
CA CYS A 52 -3.90 -0.30 9.87
C CYS A 52 -3.03 -1.04 8.85
N MET A 53 -3.54 -2.09 8.21
CA MET A 53 -2.85 -2.87 7.18
C MET A 53 -3.31 -2.49 5.77
N ASP A 54 -4.21 -1.52 5.63
CA ASP A 54 -4.65 -1.02 4.32
C ASP A 54 -3.49 -0.36 3.59
N PHE A 55 -3.42 -0.55 2.28
CA PHE A 55 -2.43 0.11 1.43
C PHE A 55 -2.96 0.35 0.02
N GLN A 56 -2.24 1.14 -0.75
CA GLN A 56 -2.57 1.46 -2.13
C GLN A 56 -1.46 0.94 -3.03
N ILE A 57 -1.84 0.51 -4.23
CA ILE A 57 -0.94 0.12 -5.29
C ILE A 57 -1.15 1.10 -6.44
N ASP A 58 -0.09 1.77 -6.86
CA ASP A 58 -0.04 2.53 -8.11
C ASP A 58 0.59 1.63 -9.18
N ALA A 59 -0.25 1.12 -10.09
CA ALA A 59 0.18 0.18 -11.12
C ALA A 59 -0.80 0.14 -12.29
N ARG A 60 -0.35 -0.35 -13.44
CA ARG A 60 -1.24 -0.68 -14.55
C ARG A 60 -1.94 -2.00 -14.27
N LEU A 61 -3.13 -1.94 -13.67
CA LEU A 61 -3.86 -3.11 -13.16
C LEU A 61 -4.13 -4.20 -14.21
N GLY A 62 -4.15 -3.87 -15.50
CA GLY A 62 -4.27 -4.84 -16.59
C GLY A 62 -3.04 -5.75 -16.76
N GLU A 63 -1.86 -5.31 -16.29
CA GLU A 63 -0.60 -6.07 -16.37
C GLU A 63 -0.38 -6.98 -15.13
N TYR A 64 -1.20 -6.82 -14.09
CA TYR A 64 -1.07 -7.55 -12.84
C TYR A 64 -2.17 -8.60 -12.68
N GLN A 65 -1.77 -9.79 -12.24
CA GLN A 65 -2.67 -10.90 -11.96
C GLN A 65 -3.05 -10.91 -10.48
N ILE A 66 -4.13 -11.62 -10.14
CA ILE A 66 -4.54 -11.85 -8.74
C ILE A 66 -3.41 -12.55 -7.97
N ALA A 67 -2.71 -13.51 -8.58
CA ALA A 67 -1.53 -14.16 -7.98
C ALA A 67 -0.41 -13.17 -7.60
N HIS A 68 -0.17 -12.13 -8.40
CA HIS A 68 0.81 -11.10 -8.05
C HIS A 68 0.38 -10.31 -6.81
N LEU A 69 -0.92 -10.03 -6.67
CA LEU A 69 -1.46 -9.36 -5.50
C LEU A 69 -1.28 -10.19 -4.23
N GLU A 70 -1.50 -11.51 -4.30
CA GLU A 70 -1.23 -12.42 -3.19
C GLU A 70 0.25 -12.40 -2.79
N GLN A 71 1.16 -12.43 -3.77
CA GLN A 71 2.60 -12.33 -3.52
C GLN A 71 2.98 -11.01 -2.86
N ILE A 72 2.39 -9.89 -3.28
CA ILE A 72 2.61 -8.58 -2.66
C ILE A 72 2.14 -8.61 -1.21
N ILE A 73 0.93 -9.10 -0.94
CA ILE A 73 0.39 -9.19 0.43
C ILE A 73 1.29 -10.07 1.29
N ASN A 74 1.63 -11.29 0.85
CA ASN A 74 2.52 -12.17 1.60
C ASN A 74 3.89 -11.52 1.88
N SER A 75 4.46 -10.84 0.89
CA SER A 75 5.74 -10.14 1.05
C SER A 75 5.66 -8.99 2.07
N ARG A 76 4.51 -8.28 2.15
CA ARG A 76 4.29 -7.25 3.18
C ARG A 76 4.27 -7.82 4.59
N HIS A 77 3.64 -8.98 4.74
CA HIS A 77 3.49 -9.64 6.03
C HIS A 77 4.78 -10.34 6.49
N GLY A 78 5.73 -10.58 5.58
CA GLY A 78 7.02 -11.20 5.87
C GLY A 78 6.96 -12.73 5.95
N ASP A 79 5.78 -13.29 6.16
CA ASP A 79 5.48 -14.72 6.16
C ASP A 79 4.32 -15.04 5.20
N PRO A 80 4.33 -16.22 4.55
CA PRO A 80 3.21 -16.66 3.74
C PRO A 80 1.96 -16.84 4.60
N ILE A 81 0.85 -16.29 4.13
CA ILE A 81 -0.44 -16.38 4.80
C ILE A 81 -1.17 -17.62 4.28
N ASP A 82 -1.24 -18.67 5.10
CA ASP A 82 -1.86 -19.95 4.72
C ASP A 82 -3.36 -19.85 4.37
N ASN A 83 -4.07 -18.85 4.91
CA ASN A 83 -5.52 -18.66 4.76
C ASN A 83 -5.89 -17.36 4.02
N LEU A 84 -5.03 -16.85 3.15
CA LEU A 84 -5.28 -15.60 2.45
C LEU A 84 -6.49 -15.76 1.54
N THR A 85 -7.52 -14.94 1.77
CA THR A 85 -8.68 -14.87 0.88
C THR A 85 -8.86 -13.46 0.35
N LEU A 86 -8.92 -13.33 -0.98
CA LEU A 86 -9.15 -12.05 -1.65
C LEU A 86 -10.61 -11.88 -2.08
N TYR A 87 -11.07 -10.64 -2.13
CA TYR A 87 -12.41 -10.28 -2.56
C TYR A 87 -12.38 -9.03 -3.45
N SER A 88 -13.15 -9.04 -4.55
CA SER A 88 -13.32 -7.89 -5.45
C SER A 88 -14.21 -6.78 -4.86
N GLY A 89 -14.83 -7.02 -3.71
CA GLY A 89 -15.73 -6.10 -3.03
C GLY A 89 -15.88 -6.46 -1.56
N PRO A 90 -16.93 -5.96 -0.88
CA PRO A 90 -17.20 -6.32 0.52
C PRO A 90 -17.17 -7.84 0.72
N PRO A 91 -16.58 -8.35 1.81
CA PRO A 91 -16.33 -9.77 1.99
C PRO A 91 -17.65 -10.56 1.97
N SER A 92 -17.82 -11.40 0.96
CA SER A 92 -18.97 -12.26 0.75
C SER A 92 -18.58 -13.43 -0.16
N ALA A 93 -19.39 -14.50 -0.18
CA ALA A 93 -19.13 -15.63 -1.08
C ALA A 93 -19.18 -15.23 -2.57
N ALA A 94 -19.98 -14.21 -2.92
CA ALA A 94 -20.15 -13.74 -4.30
C ALA A 94 -18.99 -12.87 -4.80
N THR A 95 -18.26 -12.23 -3.89
CA THR A 95 -17.13 -11.33 -4.21
C THR A 95 -15.78 -12.02 -4.04
N LYS A 96 -15.77 -13.27 -3.56
CA LYS A 96 -14.55 -14.05 -3.34
C LYS A 96 -13.83 -14.30 -4.66
N LEU A 97 -12.54 -13.97 -4.67
CA LEU A 97 -11.64 -14.22 -5.79
C LEU A 97 -11.00 -15.61 -5.65
N THR A 98 -10.73 -16.23 -6.80
CA THR A 98 -10.04 -17.53 -6.85
C THR A 98 -8.57 -17.36 -6.51
N ALA A 99 -8.09 -18.11 -5.52
CA ALA A 99 -6.70 -18.06 -5.10
C ALA A 99 -5.75 -18.48 -6.23
N GLY A 100 -4.63 -17.78 -6.38
CA GLY A 100 -3.65 -18.04 -7.44
C GLY A 100 -4.17 -17.80 -8.87
N SER A 101 -5.28 -17.10 -9.04
CA SER A 101 -5.84 -16.85 -10.38
C SER A 101 -4.90 -15.99 -11.24
N THR A 102 -4.81 -16.36 -12.53
CA THR A 102 -4.13 -15.58 -13.57
C THR A 102 -4.98 -14.44 -14.13
N ASP A 103 -6.20 -14.25 -13.61
CA ASP A 103 -7.07 -13.16 -14.04
C ASP A 103 -6.39 -11.82 -13.76
N SER A 104 -6.47 -10.93 -14.75
CA SER A 104 -5.94 -9.57 -14.59
C SER A 104 -6.79 -8.79 -13.59
N ILE A 105 -6.15 -8.03 -12.71
CA ILE A 105 -6.84 -7.16 -11.76
C ILE A 105 -7.69 -6.13 -12.50
N GLY A 106 -7.20 -5.63 -13.64
CA GLY A 106 -7.91 -4.69 -14.50
C GLY A 106 -9.26 -5.23 -15.01
N SER A 107 -9.37 -6.53 -15.27
CA SER A 107 -10.62 -7.15 -15.75
C SER A 107 -11.75 -7.13 -14.73
N LEU A 108 -11.43 -7.01 -13.44
CA LEU A 108 -12.42 -6.94 -12.38
C LEU A 108 -13.17 -5.60 -12.39
N GLY A 109 -12.59 -4.55 -12.98
CA GLY A 109 -13.19 -3.21 -13.01
C GLY A 109 -13.31 -2.56 -11.63
N VAL A 110 -12.52 -3.02 -10.65
CA VAL A 110 -12.58 -2.57 -9.25
C VAL A 110 -11.44 -1.63 -8.90
N THR A 111 -11.74 -0.68 -8.03
CA THR A 111 -10.75 0.25 -7.44
C THR A 111 -10.34 -0.17 -6.04
N SER A 112 -10.98 -1.20 -5.47
CA SER A 112 -10.71 -1.73 -4.15
C SER A 112 -10.76 -3.25 -4.15
N ILE A 113 -9.76 -3.88 -3.53
CA ILE A 113 -9.74 -5.31 -3.22
C ILE A 113 -9.65 -5.46 -1.71
N PHE A 114 -10.39 -6.40 -1.16
CA PHE A 114 -10.34 -6.74 0.24
C PHE A 114 -9.58 -8.05 0.40
N TYR A 115 -8.79 -8.16 1.45
CA TYR A 115 -8.20 -9.42 1.84
C TYR A 115 -8.53 -9.74 3.29
N ASP A 116 -8.86 -11.00 3.54
CA ASP A 116 -9.05 -11.51 4.88
C ASP A 116 -7.80 -12.25 5.33
N TYR A 117 -7.38 -11.94 6.55
CA TYR A 117 -6.20 -12.45 7.20
C TYR A 117 -6.49 -12.61 8.69
N TYR A 118 -6.38 -13.85 9.17
CA TYR A 118 -6.48 -14.20 10.57
C TYR A 118 -5.20 -14.94 10.97
N PRO A 119 -4.28 -14.33 11.75
CA PRO A 119 -3.05 -15.00 12.16
C PRO A 119 -3.35 -16.23 13.03
N PRO A 120 -2.65 -17.37 12.84
CA PRO A 120 -2.99 -18.64 13.48
C PRO A 120 -2.68 -18.75 14.99
N LEU A 121 -1.92 -17.83 15.61
CA LEU A 121 -1.58 -17.90 17.05
C LEU A 121 -1.43 -16.51 17.70
N ASP A 122 -2.07 -16.32 18.85
CA ASP A 122 -1.50 -15.55 19.98
C ASP A 122 -1.86 -16.23 21.32
N PRO A 123 -0.96 -17.06 21.90
CA PRO A 123 -1.22 -17.78 23.14
C PRO A 123 -0.79 -17.06 24.43
N PHE A 124 -0.16 -15.87 24.37
CA PHE A 124 0.37 -15.20 25.57
C PHE A 124 0.20 -13.67 25.59
N HIS A 125 -0.35 -13.02 24.54
CA HIS A 125 -0.57 -11.56 24.50
C HIS A 125 -1.91 -11.08 23.89
N ASN A 126 -2.89 -11.97 23.71
CA ASN A 126 -4.31 -11.70 23.38
C ASN A 126 -4.61 -10.51 22.42
N ARG A 127 -3.75 -10.23 21.44
CA ARG A 127 -3.97 -9.31 20.31
C ARG A 127 -2.96 -9.66 19.21
N PRO A 128 -3.30 -9.62 17.91
CA PRO A 128 -2.31 -9.18 16.94
C PRO A 128 -1.89 -7.79 17.39
N THR A 129 -0.62 -7.59 17.73
CA THR A 129 -0.11 -6.30 18.21
C THR A 129 -0.15 -5.28 17.06
N GLY A 130 -1.35 -4.83 16.70
CA GLY A 130 -1.61 -3.59 15.95
C GLY A 130 -1.22 -2.33 16.74
N GLY A 131 -0.24 -2.46 17.65
CA GLY A 131 0.43 -1.36 18.33
C GLY A 131 1.81 -1.04 17.75
N GLU A 132 2.44 -1.96 17.00
CA GLU A 132 3.80 -1.77 16.45
C GLU A 132 3.91 -2.01 14.95
N VAL A 133 2.85 -2.48 14.29
CA VAL A 133 2.82 -2.57 12.83
C VAL A 133 2.31 -1.25 12.30
N PHE A 134 3.22 -0.31 12.16
CA PHE A 134 2.94 0.96 11.53
C PHE A 134 2.90 0.75 10.02
N ALA A 135 1.76 0.99 9.37
CA ALA A 135 1.68 1.03 7.92
C ALA A 135 2.43 2.24 7.39
N THR A 136 3.74 2.07 7.20
CA THR A 136 4.66 3.11 6.75
C THR A 136 4.74 3.25 5.25
N ASN A 137 3.99 2.43 4.51
CA ASN A 137 3.90 2.57 3.06
C ASN A 137 2.45 2.46 2.60
N PRO A 138 1.67 3.56 2.68
CA PRO A 138 0.28 3.58 2.21
C PRO A 138 0.20 3.55 0.68
N LEU A 139 1.30 3.78 -0.04
CA LEU A 139 1.35 3.75 -1.50
C LEU A 139 2.58 2.99 -1.97
N ILE A 140 2.35 1.83 -2.58
CA ILE A 140 3.37 1.04 -3.28
C ILE A 140 3.27 1.39 -4.75
N THR A 141 4.37 1.85 -5.34
CA THR A 141 4.46 2.00 -6.80
C THR A 141 5.13 0.75 -7.36
N LEU A 142 4.42 -0.01 -8.17
CA LEU A 142 5.00 -1.21 -8.78
C LEU A 142 5.57 -0.85 -10.16
N GLN A 143 6.76 -1.38 -10.47
CA GLN A 143 7.36 -1.18 -11.80
C GLN A 143 6.55 -1.93 -12.86
N THR A 144 6.20 -1.24 -13.94
CA THR A 144 5.45 -1.85 -15.05
C THR A 144 6.33 -2.75 -15.90
N PHE A 145 5.70 -3.65 -16.67
CA PHE A 145 6.40 -4.47 -17.67
C PHE A 145 7.02 -3.57 -18.76
N GLU A 146 8.29 -3.18 -18.61
CA GLU A 146 9.00 -2.46 -19.67
C GLU A 146 9.50 -3.41 -20.77
N ASN A 147 9.81 -4.67 -20.44
CA ASN A 147 10.51 -5.62 -21.32
C ASN A 147 9.93 -7.04 -21.40
N LEU A 148 8.61 -7.24 -21.20
CA LEU A 148 7.95 -8.57 -21.15
C LEU A 148 8.36 -9.47 -19.96
N ASP A 149 9.30 -9.04 -19.12
CA ASP A 149 9.67 -9.72 -17.87
C ASP A 149 8.66 -9.43 -16.76
N ALA A 150 8.40 -10.45 -15.92
CA ALA A 150 7.51 -10.38 -14.77
C ALA A 150 7.75 -9.11 -13.93
N PRO A 151 6.70 -8.52 -13.34
CA PRO A 151 6.85 -7.26 -12.63
C PRO A 151 7.79 -7.47 -11.45
N VAL A 152 8.83 -6.64 -11.34
CA VAL A 152 9.81 -6.77 -10.27
C VAL A 152 9.16 -6.27 -8.98
N ILE A 153 8.81 -7.21 -8.12
CA ILE A 153 8.32 -6.94 -6.78
C ILE A 153 9.54 -6.83 -5.87
N GLU A 154 9.93 -5.60 -5.51
CA GLU A 154 11.02 -5.35 -4.56
C GLU A 154 10.53 -5.65 -3.13
N THR A 155 10.62 -6.93 -2.73
CA THR A 155 10.12 -7.44 -1.45
C THR A 155 10.64 -6.66 -0.25
N ASP A 156 11.89 -6.20 -0.30
CA ASP A 156 12.53 -5.44 0.78
C ASP A 156 11.86 -4.08 1.04
N LYS A 157 11.16 -3.52 0.03
CA LYS A 157 10.43 -2.24 0.14
C LYS A 157 8.96 -2.41 0.52
N LEU A 158 8.48 -3.66 0.54
CA LEU A 158 7.09 -4.01 0.88
C LEU A 158 6.87 -4.27 2.37
N VAL A 159 7.92 -4.68 3.08
CA VAL A 159 7.86 -5.02 4.50
C VAL A 159 7.38 -3.82 5.31
N TRP A 160 6.41 -4.02 6.19
CA TRP A 160 6.04 -2.98 7.15
C TRP A 160 7.24 -2.64 8.04
N SER A 161 7.56 -1.34 8.17
CA SER A 161 8.67 -0.96 9.03
C SER A 161 8.33 -1.28 10.49
N LYS A 162 9.26 -1.92 11.18
CA LYS A 162 9.17 -2.22 12.62
C LYS A 162 9.64 -1.06 13.51
N THR A 163 10.09 0.05 12.91
CA THR A 163 10.72 1.16 13.61
C THR A 163 9.84 2.42 13.60
N ALA A 164 9.77 3.12 14.74
CA ALA A 164 9.02 4.37 14.90
C ALA A 164 9.53 5.51 13.99
N GLU A 165 10.76 5.41 13.49
CA GLU A 165 11.41 6.43 12.64
C GLU A 165 10.86 6.48 11.20
N HIS A 166 10.17 5.43 10.76
CA HIS A 166 9.62 5.36 9.40
C HIS A 166 8.12 5.64 9.34
N ASP A 167 7.47 5.87 10.50
CA ASP A 167 6.06 6.25 10.56
C ASP A 167 5.87 7.73 10.95
N PRO A 168 5.65 8.62 9.96
CA PRO A 168 5.42 10.03 10.23
C PRO A 168 4.15 10.29 11.05
N PHE A 169 3.17 9.37 11.05
CA PHE A 169 1.92 9.52 11.79
C PHE A 169 2.09 9.17 13.26
N THR A 170 2.85 8.11 13.57
CA THR A 170 3.17 7.74 14.96
C THR A 170 4.16 8.69 15.59
N ALA A 171 5.18 9.16 14.84
CA ALA A 171 6.05 10.22 15.31
C ALA A 171 5.24 11.47 15.69
N LYS A 172 4.25 11.85 14.88
CA LYS A 172 3.35 12.97 15.18
C LYS A 172 2.46 12.71 16.39
N ARG A 173 1.91 11.50 16.55
CA ARG A 173 1.07 11.14 17.70
C ARG A 173 1.87 11.15 19.01
N LEU A 174 3.03 10.51 19.04
CA LEU A 174 3.91 10.49 20.21
C LEU A 174 4.37 11.90 20.58
N LYS A 175 4.67 12.74 19.58
CA LYS A 175 5.00 14.15 19.82
C LYS A 175 3.81 14.94 20.39
N ALA A 176 2.59 14.66 19.91
CA ALA A 176 1.38 15.29 20.43
C ALA A 176 1.07 14.83 21.87
N GLU A 177 1.27 13.55 22.17
CA GLU A 177 1.09 12.98 23.51
C GLU A 177 2.12 13.52 24.49
N ALA A 178 3.40 13.60 24.09
CA ALA A 178 4.44 14.22 24.89
C ALA A 178 4.15 15.71 25.17
N ALA A 179 3.69 16.45 24.14
CA ALA A 179 3.30 17.84 24.30
C ALA A 179 2.08 18.00 25.23
N ALA A 180 1.12 17.08 25.18
CA ALA A 180 -0.04 17.07 26.08
C ALA A 180 0.37 16.79 27.53
N ALA A 181 1.26 15.82 27.76
CA ALA A 181 1.79 15.49 29.07
C ALA A 181 2.59 16.66 29.68
N GLU A 182 3.41 17.36 28.87
CA GLU A 182 4.14 18.55 29.31
C GLU A 182 3.18 19.71 29.65
N ALA A 183 2.14 19.93 28.84
CA ALA A 183 1.14 20.95 29.10
C ALA A 183 0.35 20.68 30.39
N GLU A 184 0.00 19.41 30.65
CA GLU A 184 -0.68 19.02 31.90
C GLU A 184 0.23 19.21 33.12
N ALA A 185 1.51 18.83 33.02
CA ALA A 185 2.48 19.03 34.10
C ALA A 185 2.66 20.53 34.42
N LYS A 186 2.73 21.38 33.38
CA LYS A 186 2.82 22.83 33.55
C LYS A 186 1.56 23.43 34.16
N ALA A 187 0.37 22.98 33.72
CA ALA A 187 -0.90 23.46 34.28
C ALA A 187 -1.05 23.11 35.77
N LYS A 188 -0.67 21.90 36.18
CA LYS A 188 -0.66 21.51 37.60
C LYS A 188 0.30 22.35 38.43
N ALA A 189 1.51 22.59 37.92
CA ALA A 189 2.49 23.43 38.62
C ALA A 189 2.04 24.89 38.77
N GLU A 190 1.36 25.45 37.76
CA GLU A 190 0.81 26.80 37.81
C GLU A 190 -0.36 26.92 38.80
N GLU A 191 -1.25 25.93 38.83
CA GLU A 191 -2.37 25.90 39.76
C GLU A 191 -1.91 25.76 41.21
N GLU A 192 -0.94 24.88 41.51
CA GLU A 192 -0.35 24.77 42.85
C GLU A 192 0.33 26.08 43.28
N ALA A 193 1.03 26.76 42.37
CA ALA A 193 1.63 28.06 42.65
C ALA A 193 0.58 29.14 42.97
N ARG A 194 -0.55 29.15 42.25
CA ARG A 194 -1.66 30.08 42.51
C ARG A 194 -2.29 29.83 43.88
N ILE A 195 -2.59 28.58 44.21
CA ILE A 195 -3.18 28.21 45.51
C ILE A 195 -2.26 28.62 46.66
N LYS A 196 -0.96 28.37 46.53
CA LYS A 196 0.02 28.74 47.57
C LYS A 196 0.12 30.26 47.76
N ALA A 197 0.12 31.02 46.66
CA ALA A 197 0.15 32.48 46.74
C ALA A 197 -1.13 33.07 47.36
N GLU A 198 -2.29 32.48 47.08
CA GLU A 198 -3.57 32.87 47.68
C GLU A 198 -3.62 32.56 49.18
N GLU A 199 -3.14 31.39 49.59
CA GLU A 199 -3.07 31.01 51.00
C GLU A 199 -2.13 31.93 51.79
N GLU A 200 -0.94 32.24 51.26
CA GLU A 200 0.00 33.17 51.90
C GLU A 200 -0.58 34.59 52.02
N ALA A 201 -1.30 35.07 50.99
CA ALA A 201 -1.96 36.37 51.04
C ALA A 201 -3.09 36.42 52.08
N ALA A 202 -3.90 35.36 52.18
CA ALA A 202 -4.95 35.24 53.19
C ALA A 202 -4.38 35.22 54.61
N LEU A 203 -3.30 34.45 54.83
CA LEU A 203 -2.65 34.32 56.13
C LEU A 203 -2.00 35.63 56.57
N GLN A 204 -1.43 36.40 55.63
CA GLN A 204 -0.89 37.72 55.88
C GLN A 204 -2.01 38.72 56.24
N ALA A 205 -3.11 38.73 55.49
CA ALA A 205 -4.27 39.58 55.79
C ALA A 205 -4.88 39.28 57.17
N GLU A 206 -4.95 38.01 57.57
CA GLU A 206 -5.42 37.62 58.91
C GLU A 206 -4.47 38.11 60.02
N ARG A 207 -3.16 37.96 59.82
CA ARG A 207 -2.14 38.45 60.76
C ARG A 207 -2.24 39.96 60.96
N ASP A 208 -2.41 40.71 59.88
CA ASP A 208 -2.52 42.17 59.93
C ASP A 208 -3.84 42.61 60.59
N ALA A 209 -4.95 41.93 60.30
CA ALA A 209 -6.22 42.17 60.98
C ALA A 209 -6.15 41.87 62.49
N ARG A 210 -5.45 40.80 62.88
CA ARG A 210 -5.25 40.43 64.29
C ARG A 210 -4.38 41.46 65.03
N LYS A 211 -3.30 41.94 64.42
CA LYS A 211 -2.46 43.02 64.99
C LYS A 211 -3.28 44.29 65.21
N LYS A 212 -4.04 44.72 64.21
CA LYS A 212 -4.89 45.91 64.31
C LYS A 212 -5.91 45.80 65.45
N ARG A 213 -6.58 44.65 65.61
CA ARG A 213 -7.50 44.40 66.74
C ARG A 213 -6.79 44.39 68.09
N ALA A 214 -5.53 43.94 68.16
CA ALA A 214 -4.76 43.94 69.40
C ALA A 214 -4.32 45.37 69.78
N GLU A 215 -3.88 46.16 68.81
CA GLU A 215 -3.52 47.58 68.99
C GLU A 215 -4.74 48.40 69.43
N GLU A 216 -5.91 48.22 68.80
CA GLU A 216 -7.15 48.90 69.21
C GLU A 216 -7.60 48.51 70.62
N LYS A 217 -7.33 47.28 71.07
CA LYS A 217 -7.61 46.85 72.45
C LYS A 217 -6.61 47.41 73.47
N ALA A 218 -5.35 47.63 73.08
CA ALA A 218 -4.33 48.18 73.96
C ALA A 218 -4.45 49.71 74.12
N ALA A 219 -5.07 50.39 73.15
CA ALA A 219 -5.29 51.84 73.16
C ALA A 219 -6.56 52.29 73.90
N LYS A 220 -7.33 51.37 74.48
CA LYS A 220 -8.62 51.62 75.13
C LYS A 220 -8.59 51.23 76.60
#